data_AF-A0A1F5MFT5-F1
#
_entry.id   AF-A0A1F5MFT5-F1
#
_cell.length_a   1.000
_cell.length_b   1.000
_cell.length_c   1.000
_cell.angle_alpha   90.00
_cell.angle_beta   90.00
_cell.angle_gamma   90.00
#
_symmetry.space_group_name_H-M   'P 1'
#
loop_
_entity.id
_entity.type
_entity.pdbx_description
1 polymer ?
#
loop_
_entity_poly.entity_id
_entity_poly.type
_entity_poly.pdbx_seq_one_letter_code
_entity_poly.pdbx_strand_id
1 'polypeptide(L)' 'MPIIQSAIKKVRKDKLRTARNKKREDNLKGLIKKVRTSKSEVDLQAAFSALDKAAKVKLIHRKKASRLKSRLSKLTSKKA' A
#
# COMPACT_ATOMS: atom_id res chain seq x y z
N MET A 1 26.58 4.83 -14.45
CA MET A 1 26.43 6.05 -13.62
C MET A 1 25.76 7.15 -14.45
N PRO A 2 24.91 8.01 -13.89
CA PRO A 2 24.32 9.12 -14.64
C PRO A 2 25.42 10.10 -15.08
N ILE A 3 25.53 10.34 -16.38
CA ILE A 3 26.55 11.21 -16.98
C ILE A 3 26.05 12.67 -17.04
N ILE A 4 24.77 12.85 -17.35
CA ILE A 4 24.15 14.18 -17.50
C ILE A 4 23.68 14.69 -16.13
N GLN A 5 23.84 16.00 -15.88
CA GLN A 5 23.44 16.67 -14.62
C GLN A 5 21.97 16.41 -14.23
N SER A 6 21.07 16.38 -15.21
CA SER A 6 19.64 16.06 -15.01
C SER A 6 19.43 14.65 -14.46
N ALA A 7 20.22 13.68 -14.94
CA ALA A 7 20.16 12.29 -14.49
C ALA A 7 20.72 12.14 -13.07
N ILE A 8 21.81 12.83 -12.73
CA ILE A 8 22.36 12.85 -11.36
C ILE A 8 21.31 13.40 -10.38
N LYS A 9 20.60 14.47 -10.76
CA LYS A 9 19.51 15.05 -9.96
C LYS A 9 18.33 14.09 -9.83
N LYS A 10 17.99 13.35 -10.89
CA LYS A 10 16.92 12.33 -10.85
C LYS A 10 17.24 11.23 -9.85
N VAL A 11 18.46 10.68 -9.88
CA VAL A 11 18.90 9.63 -8.91
C VAL A 11 18.77 10.11 -7.47
N ARG A 12 19.19 11.35 -7.18
CA ARG A 12 19.04 11.94 -5.83
C ARG A 12 17.57 12.03 -5.40
N LYS A 13 16.68 12.50 -6.28
CA LYS A 13 15.23 12.61 -6.00
C LYS A 13 14.60 11.23 -5.80
N ASP A 14 14.97 10.27 -6.62
CA ASP A 14 14.39 8.93 -6.59
C ASP A 14 14.81 8.19 -5.31
N LYS A 15 16.05 8.32 -4.84
CA LYS A 15 16.49 7.76 -3.54
C LYS A 15 15.55 8.18 -2.40
N LEU A 16 15.21 9.46 -2.31
CA LEU A 16 14.32 10.00 -1.28
C LEU A 16 12.85 9.55 -1.45
N ARG A 17 12.38 9.45 -2.71
CA ARG A 17 11.02 8.96 -3.00
C ARG A 17 10.88 7.48 -2.67
N THR A 18 11.87 6.67 -3.04
CA THR A 18 11.91 5.23 -2.76
C THR A 18 11.89 4.97 -1.26
N ALA A 19 12.70 5.68 -0.47
CA ALA A 19 12.69 5.53 0.99
C ALA A 19 11.31 5.85 1.62
N ARG A 20 10.68 6.96 1.19
CA ARG A 20 9.34 7.34 1.67
C ARG A 20 8.26 6.34 1.24
N ASN A 21 8.33 5.84 0.01
CA ASN A 21 7.37 4.87 -0.51
C ASN A 21 7.53 3.52 0.18
N LYS A 22 8.76 3.09 0.47
CA LYS A 22 9.06 1.86 1.21
C LYS A 22 8.39 1.86 2.58
N LYS A 23 8.56 2.93 3.37
CA LYS A 23 7.89 3.07 4.68
C LYS A 23 6.35 2.94 4.58
N ARG A 24 5.74 3.55 3.56
CA ARG A 24 4.29 3.47 3.33
C ARG A 24 3.86 2.06 2.90
N GLU A 25 4.66 1.40 2.07
CA GLU A 25 4.41 0.05 1.60
C GLU A 25 4.52 -0.97 2.75
N ASP A 26 5.53 -0.85 3.60
CA ASP A 26 5.74 -1.73 4.75
C ASP A 26 4.59 -1.61 5.76
N ASN A 27 4.15 -0.37 6.05
CA ASN A 27 2.97 -0.13 6.87
C ASN A 27 1.71 -0.77 6.27
N LEU A 28 1.51 -0.64 4.96
CA LEU A 28 0.36 -1.24 4.27
C LEU A 28 0.40 -2.77 4.34
N LYS A 29 1.56 -3.38 4.10
CA LYS A 29 1.76 -4.84 4.23
C LYS A 29 1.47 -5.32 5.65
N GLY A 30 1.94 -4.57 6.66
CA GLY A 30 1.67 -4.84 8.06
C GLY A 30 0.18 -4.87 8.39
N LEU A 31 -0.56 -3.84 7.96
CA LEU A 31 -2.02 -3.79 8.14
C LEU A 31 -2.75 -4.94 7.45
N ILE A 32 -2.39 -5.26 6.21
CA ILE A 32 -2.98 -6.39 5.48
C ILE A 32 -2.70 -7.72 6.21
N LYS A 33 -1.48 -7.90 6.76
CA LYS A 33 -1.14 -9.09 7.54
C LYS A 33 -1.97 -9.17 8.83
N LYS A 34 -2.13 -8.05 9.55
CA LYS A 34 -2.95 -7.97 10.77
C LYS A 34 -4.40 -8.39 10.52
N VAL A 35 -5.05 -7.87 9.47
CA VAL A 35 -6.43 -8.24 9.12
C VAL A 35 -6.56 -9.73 8.84
N ARG A 36 -5.57 -10.33 8.15
CA ARG A 36 -5.59 -11.77 7.84
C ARG A 36 -5.50 -12.65 9.10
N THR A 37 -4.83 -12.18 10.14
CA THR A 37 -4.69 -12.92 11.40
C THR A 37 -5.84 -12.68 12.36
N SER A 38 -6.23 -11.41 12.59
CA SER A 38 -7.23 -11.05 13.60
C SER A 38 -8.67 -11.24 13.12
N LYS A 39 -8.92 -11.09 11.81
CA LYS A 39 -10.27 -11.09 11.21
C LYS A 39 -11.24 -10.11 11.88
N SER A 40 -10.71 -9.08 12.54
CA SER A 40 -11.49 -8.05 13.23
C SER A 40 -12.02 -7.00 12.26
N GLU A 41 -13.26 -6.54 12.48
CA GLU A 41 -13.89 -5.48 11.70
C GLU A 41 -13.16 -4.13 11.85
N VAL A 42 -12.60 -3.86 13.03
CA VAL A 42 -11.84 -2.62 13.30
C VAL A 42 -10.57 -2.57 12.46
N ASP A 43 -9.85 -3.69 12.39
CA ASP A 43 -8.64 -3.81 11.57
C ASP A 43 -8.96 -3.72 10.07
N LEU A 44 -10.13 -4.23 9.66
CA LEU A 44 -10.61 -4.18 8.28
C LEU A 44 -10.85 -2.72 7.83
N GLN A 45 -11.53 -1.92 8.67
CA GLN A 45 -11.76 -0.50 8.39
C GLN A 45 -10.44 0.29 8.29
N ALA A 46 -9.49 0.01 9.18
CA ALA A 46 -8.17 0.62 9.15
C ALA A 46 -7.41 0.26 7.85
N ALA A 47 -7.46 -1.00 7.44
CA ALA A 47 -6.83 -1.47 6.21
C ALA A 47 -7.47 -0.86 4.94
N PHE A 48 -8.81 -0.70 4.91
CA PHE A 48 -9.50 -0.06 3.78
C PHE A 48 -9.12 1.41 3.63
N SER A 49 -9.11 2.15 4.74
CA SER A 49 -8.66 3.54 4.77
C SER A 49 -7.22 3.68 4.28
N ALA A 50 -6.33 2.77 4.69
CA ALA A 50 -4.94 2.78 4.24
C ALA A 50 -4.80 2.45 2.74
N LEU A 51 -5.58 1.49 2.22
CA LEU A 51 -5.58 1.12 0.81
C LEU A 51 -6.04 2.27 -0.09
N ASP A 52 -7.06 3.02 0.32
CA ASP A 52 -7.54 4.16 -0.46
C ASP A 52 -6.55 5.31 -0.47
N LYS A 53 -5.95 5.62 0.69
CA LYS A 53 -4.88 6.62 0.78
C LYS A 53 -3.69 6.23 -0.10
N ALA A 54 -3.32 4.96 -0.11
CA ALA A 54 -2.24 4.44 -0.97
C ALA A 54 -2.59 4.53 -2.47
N ALA A 55 -3.85 4.31 -2.84
CA ALA A 55 -4.31 4.49 -4.22
C ALA A 55 -4.34 5.96 -4.64
N LYS A 56 -4.76 6.87 -3.75
CA LYS A 56 -4.81 8.33 -3.99
C LYS A 56 -3.43 8.88 -4.33
N VAL A 57 -2.40 8.49 -3.57
CA VAL A 57 -1.01 8.93 -3.81
C VAL A 57 -0.29 8.13 -4.90
N LYS A 58 -1.01 7.26 -5.63
CA LYS A 58 -0.47 6.38 -6.67
C LYS A 58 0.66 5.44 -6.20
N LEU A 59 0.70 5.12 -4.90
CA LEU A 59 1.61 4.09 -4.38
C LEU A 59 1.20 2.70 -4.87
N ILE A 60 -0.12 2.46 -4.98
CA ILE A 60 -0.69 1.28 -5.60
C ILE A 60 -1.69 1.68 -6.68
N HIS A 61 -1.84 0.84 -7.70
CA HIS A 61 -2.87 1.05 -8.71
C HIS A 61 -4.28 0.89 -8.12
N ARG A 62 -5.25 1.69 -8.59
CA ARG A 62 -6.66 1.66 -8.12
C ARG A 62 -7.25 0.25 -8.18
N LYS A 63 -7.07 -0.45 -9.31
CA LYS A 63 -7.49 -1.86 -9.48
C LYS A 63 -6.84 -2.82 -8.46
N LYS A 64 -5.59 -2.57 -8.04
CA LYS A 64 -4.92 -3.37 -7.00
C LYS A 64 -5.59 -3.12 -5.64
N ALA A 65 -5.90 -1.87 -5.31
CA ALA A 65 -6.63 -1.54 -4.09
C ALA A 65 -8.02 -2.21 -4.05
N SER A 66 -8.83 -2.07 -5.12
CA SER A 66 -10.16 -2.70 -5.22
C SER A 66 -10.10 -4.22 -5.07
N ARG A 67 -9.13 -4.87 -5.71
CA ARG A 67 -8.91 -6.32 -5.59
C ARG A 67 -8.54 -6.73 -4.16
N LEU A 68 -7.69 -5.95 -3.48
CA LEU A 68 -7.32 -6.24 -2.09
C LEU A 68 -8.50 -6.06 -1.14
N LYS A 69 -9.30 -5.00 -1.30
CA LYS A 69 -10.53 -4.81 -0.52
C LYS A 69 -11.48 -5.99 -0.68
N SER A 70 -11.80 -6.36 -1.92
CA SER A 70 -12.69 -7.49 -2.20
C SER A 70 -12.21 -8.80 -1.57
N ARG A 71 -10.90 -9.09 -1.64
CA ARG A 71 -10.32 -10.29 -1.02
C ARG A 71 -10.39 -10.27 0.50
N LEU A 72 -10.14 -9.12 1.13
CA LEU A 72 -10.20 -8.99 2.58
C LEU A 72 -11.65 -9.10 3.09
N SER A 73 -12.63 -8.48 2.41
CA SER A 73 -14.05 -8.63 2.76
C SER A 73 -14.51 -10.08 2.71
N LYS A 74 -14.08 -10.85 1.70
CA LYS A 74 -14.45 -12.27 1.58
C LYS A 74 -13.87 -13.15 2.69
N LEU A 75 -12.76 -12.74 3.30
CA LEU A 75 -12.13 -13.48 4.40
C LEU A 75 -12.85 -13.25 5.74
N THR A 76 -13.47 -12.09 5.92
CA THR A 76 -14.21 -11.74 7.14
C THR A 76 -15.69 -12.11 7.04
N SER A 77 -16.30 -12.00 5.86
CA SER A 77 -17.63 -12.56 5.64
C SER A 77 -17.54 -14.08 5.53
N LYS A 78 -17.84 -14.81 6.61
CA LYS A 78 -18.24 -16.22 6.47
C LYS A 78 -19.44 -16.23 5.52
N LYS A 79 -19.25 -16.73 4.30
CA LYS A 79 -20.38 -17.15 3.48
C LYS A 79 -20.91 -18.44 4.10
N ALA A 80 -22.19 -18.44 4.47
CA ALA A 80 -22.98 -19.66 4.55
C ALA A 80 -23.03 -20.31 3.16
#